data_AF-A0A9D1TMD0-F1
#
_entry.id   AF-A0A9D1TMD0-F1
#
_cell.length_a   1.000
_cell.length_b   1.000
_cell.length_c   1.000
_cell.angle_alpha   90.00
_cell.angle_beta   90.00
_cell.angle_gamma   90.00
#
_symmetry.space_group_name_H-M   'P 1'
#
loop_
_entity.id
_entity.type
_entity.pdbx_description
1 polymer ?
#
loop_
_entity_poly.entity_id
_entity_poly.type
_entity_poly.pdbx_seq_one_letter_code
_entity_poly.pdbx_strand_id
1 'polypeptide(L)'
;MTDIDKKKSEIEKSAKSDNEIDYPDISNPVGNQLSEIRPRYQVNREFYRPIKKATTIRLDADLLDYLQHSGAGWQTRINEYIRKGIESGEL
;
A
#
# COMPACT_ATOMS: atom_id res chain seq x y z
N MET A 1 26.52 27.68 10.28
CA MET A 1 25.68 26.65 10.91
C MET A 1 24.30 26.82 10.33
N THR A 2 23.80 25.85 9.55
CA THR A 2 22.50 26.01 8.87
C THR A 2 21.36 25.92 9.89
N ASP A 3 20.19 26.46 9.58
CA ASP A 3 19.02 26.41 10.50
C ASP A 3 18.62 24.97 10.87
N ILE A 4 18.97 24.01 10.01
CA ILE A 4 18.76 22.56 10.23
C ILE A 4 19.68 22.05 11.34
N ASP A 5 20.96 22.42 11.33
CA ASP A 5 21.94 22.01 12.34
C ASP A 5 21.56 22.56 13.71
N LYS A 6 21.05 23.80 13.74
CA LYS A 6 20.56 24.44 14.96
C LYS A 6 19.36 23.69 15.54
N LYS A 7 18.35 23.40 14.72
CA LYS A 7 17.19 22.58 15.12
C LYS A 7 17.58 21.20 15.62
N LYS A 8 18.51 20.53 14.94
CA LYS A 8 18.97 19.20 15.33
C LYS A 8 19.62 19.23 16.71
N SER A 9 20.46 20.22 16.98
CA SER A 9 21.10 20.40 18.28
C SER A 9 20.11 20.72 19.42
N GLU A 10 19.00 21.39 19.11
CA GLU A 10 17.93 21.67 20.07
C GLU A 10 17.12 20.41 20.40
N ILE A 11 16.82 19.59 19.38
CA ILE A 11 16.13 18.31 19.54
C ILE A 11 16.97 17.35 20.39
N GLU A 12 18.26 17.22 20.10
CA GLU A 12 19.19 16.36 20.84
C GLU A 12 19.28 16.74 22.33
N LYS A 13 19.21 18.04 22.67
CA LYS A 13 19.18 18.49 24.07
C LYS A 13 17.88 18.13 24.81
N SER A 14 16.79 17.97 24.07
CA SER A 14 15.47 17.61 24.60
C SER A 14 15.15 16.12 24.52
N ALA A 15 16.05 15.33 23.94
CA ALA A 15 15.87 13.89 23.78
C ALA A 15 15.94 13.19 25.14
N LYS A 16 14.90 12.39 25.44
CA LYS A 16 14.88 11.48 26.59
C LYS A 16 15.32 10.09 26.15
N SER A 17 15.82 9.29 27.10
CA SER A 17 16.09 7.87 26.86
C SER A 17 14.79 7.13 26.55
N ASP A 18 14.83 6.15 25.65
CA ASP A 18 13.65 5.38 25.22
C ASP A 18 12.90 4.75 26.41
N ASN A 19 13.64 4.30 27.42
CA ASN A 19 13.09 3.73 28.67
C ASN A 19 12.39 4.75 29.58
N GLU A 20 12.62 6.05 29.39
CA GLU A 20 12.00 7.15 30.15
C GLU A 20 10.80 7.76 29.42
N ILE A 21 10.48 7.27 28.21
CA ILE A 21 9.31 7.72 27.46
C ILE A 21 8.10 6.92 27.92
N ASP A 22 7.24 7.59 28.69
CA ASP A 22 5.92 7.06 29.02
C ASP A 22 4.92 7.41 27.90
N TYR A 23 4.06 6.44 27.56
CA TYR A 23 3.05 6.57 26.51
C TYR A 23 1.64 6.38 27.11
N PRO A 24 1.18 7.30 27.97
CA PRO A 24 -0.10 7.13 28.68
C PRO A 24 -1.32 7.19 27.75
N ASP A 25 -1.15 7.73 26.54
CA ASP A 25 -2.16 7.82 25.49
C ASP A 25 -2.22 6.57 24.59
N ILE A 26 -1.16 5.76 24.58
CA ILE A 26 -1.13 4.50 23.83
C ILE A 26 -1.67 3.42 24.75
N SER A 27 -2.89 2.97 24.46
CA SER A 27 -3.45 1.79 25.13
C SER A 27 -2.58 0.58 24.81
N ASN A 28 -1.90 0.02 25.82
CA ASN A 28 -1.19 -1.25 25.68
C ASN A 28 -2.24 -2.38 25.60
N PRO A 29 -2.42 -3.04 24.44
CA PRO A 29 -3.42 -4.09 24.31
C PRO A 29 -3.12 -5.22 25.31
N VAL A 30 -4.05 -5.48 26.22
CA VAL A 30 -3.87 -6.45 27.31
C VAL A 30 -4.36 -7.83 26.86
N GLY A 31 -3.59 -8.87 27.19
CA GLY A 31 -3.98 -10.26 26.97
C GLY A 31 -4.12 -10.61 25.47
N ASN A 32 -5.28 -11.13 25.08
CA ASN A 32 -5.50 -11.67 23.74
C ASN A 32 -5.92 -10.62 22.68
N GLN A 33 -6.02 -9.33 23.03
CA GLN A 33 -6.45 -8.28 22.09
C GLN A 33 -5.58 -8.19 20.84
N LEU A 34 -4.28 -8.51 20.92
CA LEU A 34 -3.41 -8.60 19.72
C LEU A 34 -3.91 -9.61 18.69
N SER A 35 -4.48 -10.73 19.13
CA SER A 35 -4.94 -11.81 18.24
C SER A 35 -6.23 -11.46 17.47
N GLU A 36 -6.95 -10.44 17.96
CA GLU A 36 -8.17 -9.93 17.36
C GLU A 36 -7.89 -8.84 16.32
N ILE A 37 -6.70 -8.23 16.33
CA ILE A 37 -6.31 -7.22 15.35
C ILE A 37 -6.23 -7.87 13.97
N ARG A 38 -7.12 -7.46 13.08
CA ARG A 38 -7.11 -7.86 11.67
C ARG A 38 -6.37 -6.82 10.83
N PRO A 39 -5.59 -7.21 9.82
CA PRO A 39 -5.03 -6.29 8.85
C PRO A 39 -6.14 -5.44 8.19
N ARG A 40 -5.89 -4.15 7.96
CA ARG A 40 -6.90 -3.22 7.40
C ARG A 40 -7.51 -3.71 6.07
N TYR A 41 -6.75 -4.44 5.26
CA TYR A 41 -7.21 -5.04 3.99
C TYR A 41 -8.18 -6.21 4.14
N GLN A 42 -8.23 -6.85 5.32
CA GLN A 42 -9.23 -7.88 5.62
C GLN A 42 -10.53 -7.25 6.12
N VAL A 43 -10.45 -6.08 6.76
CA VAL A 43 -11.60 -5.39 7.37
C VAL A 43 -12.31 -4.50 6.35
N ASN A 44 -11.57 -3.86 5.43
CA ASN A 44 -12.14 -3.01 4.39
C ASN A 44 -11.59 -3.39 3.02
N ARG A 45 -12.53 -3.66 2.09
CA ARG A 45 -12.28 -4.05 0.69
C ARG A 45 -11.53 -2.98 -0.10
N GLU A 46 -11.60 -1.71 0.30
CA GLU A 46 -10.84 -0.61 -0.32
C GLU A 46 -9.32 -0.76 -0.12
N PHE A 47 -8.88 -1.39 0.96
CA PHE A 47 -7.46 -1.65 1.22
C PHE A 47 -6.98 -2.98 0.64
N TYR A 48 -7.86 -3.76 0.02
CA TYR A 48 -7.47 -5.00 -0.64
C TYR A 48 -6.71 -4.70 -1.93
N ARG A 49 -5.46 -5.16 -2.00
CA ARG A 49 -4.63 -5.11 -3.21
C ARG A 49 -4.50 -6.52 -3.79
N PRO A 50 -5.01 -6.77 -5.01
CA PRO A 50 -4.86 -8.07 -5.66
C PRO A 50 -3.37 -8.45 -5.82
N ILE A 51 -3.03 -9.68 -5.46
CA ILE A 51 -1.69 -10.23 -5.66
C ILE A 51 -1.52 -10.51 -7.16
N LYS A 52 -0.60 -9.77 -7.80
CA LYS A 52 -0.26 -9.99 -9.22
C LYS A 52 0.57 -11.27 -9.34
N LYS A 53 0.18 -12.16 -10.24
CA LYS A 53 0.99 -13.33 -10.64
C LYS A 53 1.62 -13.04 -12.00
N ALA A 54 2.92 -13.29 -12.13
CA ALA A 54 3.61 -13.17 -13.40
C ALA A 54 3.25 -14.39 -14.27
N THR A 55 2.56 -14.14 -15.38
CA THR A 55 2.18 -15.16 -16.36
C THR A 55 2.51 -14.64 -17.75
N THR A 56 2.96 -15.51 -18.64
CA THR A 56 3.21 -15.18 -20.04
C THR A 56 1.98 -15.55 -20.87
N ILE A 57 1.33 -14.55 -21.46
CA ILE A 57 0.25 -14.72 -22.44
C ILE A 57 0.66 -14.04 -23.75
N ARG A 58 0.13 -14.53 -24.88
CA ARG A 58 0.27 -13.85 -26.17
C ARG A 58 -0.98 -13.03 -26.42
N LEU A 59 -0.78 -11.80 -26.89
CA LEU A 59 -1.82 -10.87 -27.31
C LEU A 59 -1.61 -10.55 -28.78
N ASP A 60 -2.68 -10.24 -29.49
CA ASP A 60 -2.59 -9.81 -30.88
C ASP A 60 -1.82 -8.48 -30.99
N ALA A 61 -1.10 -8.31 -32.09
CA ALA A 61 -0.16 -7.21 -32.27
C ALA A 61 -0.87 -5.84 -32.33
N ASP A 62 -2.05 -5.79 -32.94
CA ASP A 62 -2.89 -4.60 -33.04
C ASP A 62 -3.49 -4.20 -31.67
N LEU A 63 -3.94 -5.17 -30.87
CA LEU A 63 -4.42 -4.92 -29.52
C LEU A 63 -3.30 -4.43 -28.60
N LEU A 64 -2.12 -5.05 -28.70
CA LEU A 64 -0.95 -4.63 -27.95
C LEU A 64 -0.54 -3.21 -28.32
N ASP A 65 -0.53 -2.89 -29.62
CA ASP A 65 -0.19 -1.56 -30.12
C ASP A 65 -1.21 -0.52 -29.60
N TYR A 66 -2.51 -0.80 -29.73
CA TYR A 66 -3.57 0.06 -29.20
C TYR A 66 -3.44 0.32 -27.69
N LEU A 67 -3.17 -0.73 -26.91
CA LEU A 67 -2.97 -0.61 -25.47
C LEU A 67 -1.74 0.24 -25.14
N GLN A 68 -0.62 0.03 -25.83
CA GLN A 68 0.59 0.82 -25.62
C GLN A 68 0.42 2.29 -26.02
N HIS A 69 -0.36 2.56 -27.08
CA HIS A 69 -0.72 3.92 -27.49
C HIS A 69 -1.52 4.68 -26.40
N SER A 70 -2.24 3.97 -25.51
CA SER A 70 -2.90 4.59 -24.35
C SER A 70 -1.94 5.16 -23.28
N GLY A 71 -0.63 4.94 -23.46
CA GLY A 71 0.44 5.47 -22.63
C GLY A 71 0.77 4.61 -21.41
N ALA A 72 1.43 5.23 -20.43
CA ALA A 72 1.85 4.56 -19.20
C ALA A 72 0.65 3.92 -18.48
N GLY A 73 0.82 2.69 -17.99
CA GLY A 73 -0.21 1.96 -17.26
C GLY A 73 -1.10 1.05 -18.11
N TRP A 74 -0.78 0.81 -19.38
CA TRP A 74 -1.54 -0.10 -20.25
C TRP A 74 -1.69 -1.52 -19.67
N GLN A 75 -0.68 -2.03 -18.95
CA GLN A 75 -0.75 -3.31 -18.23
C GLN A 75 -1.74 -3.31 -17.06
N THR A 76 -1.98 -2.15 -16.45
CA THR A 76 -3.01 -1.99 -15.42
C THR A 76 -4.39 -1.95 -16.08
N ARG A 77 -4.53 -1.24 -17.20
CA ARG A 77 -5.78 -1.15 -17.95
C ARG A 77 -6.26 -2.50 -18.47
N ILE A 78 -5.37 -3.31 -19.05
CA ILE A 78 -5.75 -4.66 -19.51
C ILE A 78 -6.26 -5.53 -18.35
N ASN A 79 -5.65 -5.45 -17.17
CA ASN A 79 -6.13 -6.16 -15.98
C ASN A 79 -7.51 -5.65 -15.51
N GLU A 80 -7.80 -4.35 -15.66
CA GLU A 80 -9.12 -3.79 -15.35
C GLU A 80 -10.19 -4.25 -16.34
N TYR A 81 -9.88 -4.29 -17.64
CA TYR A 81 -10.81 -4.80 -18.65
C TYR A 81 -11.18 -6.26 -18.41
N ILE A 82 -10.17 -7.11 -18.13
CA ILE A 82 -10.41 -8.53 -17.80
C ILE A 82 -11.29 -8.63 -16.55
N ARG A 83 -11.02 -7.83 -15.50
CA ARG A 83 -11.83 -7.83 -14.28
C ARG A 83 -13.28 -7.43 -14.58
N LYS A 84 -13.49 -6.38 -15.38
CA LYS A 84 -14.84 -5.92 -15.74
C LYS A 84 -15.63 -6.98 -16.50
N GLY A 85 -15.02 -7.68 -17.46
CA GLY A 85 -15.70 -8.75 -18.19
C GLY A 85 -16.05 -9.95 -17.30
N ILE A 86 -15.21 -10.27 -16.31
CA ILE A 86 -15.53 -11.28 -15.30
C ILE A 86 -16.70 -10.81 -14.40
N GLU A 87 -16.72 -9.54 -14.00
CA GLU A 87 -17.79 -8.96 -13.19
C GLU A 87 -19.12 -8.84 -13.94
N SER A 88 -19.09 -8.58 -15.26
CA SER A 88 -20.28 -8.53 -16.12
C SER A 88 -20.78 -9.92 -16.54
N GLY A 89 -19.98 -10.97 -16.37
CA GLY A 89 -20.30 -12.34 -16.79
C GLY A 89 -20.17 -12.57 -18.30
N GLU A 90 -19.45 -11.68 -19.00
CA GLU A 90 -19.19 -11.76 -20.45
C GLU A 90 -17.89 -12.54 -20.77
N LEU A 91 -17.13 -12.92 -19.73
CA LEU A 91 -15.91 -13.73 -19.77
C LEU A 91 -16.07 -15.06 -19.03
#